data_AF-A0A2N7N6U9-F1
#
_entry.id   AF-A0A2N7N6U9-F1
#
_cell.length_a   1.000
_cell.length_b   1.000
_cell.length_c   1.000
_cell.angle_alpha   90.00
_cell.angle_beta   90.00
_cell.angle_gamma   90.00
#
_symmetry.space_group_name_H-M   'P 1'
#
loop_
_entity.id
_entity.type
_entity.pdbx_description
1 polymer ?
#
loop_
_entity_poly.entity_id
_entity_poly.type
_entity_poly.pdbx_seq_one_letter_code
_entity_poly.pdbx_strand_id
1 'polypeptide(L)'
;MEFGRIFKELRIKNNMTQKSVVKKFHELDNYSSDLSFIDVVSISRWERGVTRPIKSKIILALRVLDGDISNLYKELKLRNTESESREYLSFCKLVESTGKLTYIAIKRNFEASEYKDVAYSPSNPLTKKKEIEFIAEYFSGKRSNKKISLNIDDLISQQVNGDVRYLCRYDKNMNIVAHSFWAKYSNCQKVSFIEAFKNAQQIQPYRKGNESFLYIPDFTWHNEDWFFFVIDHLLIELLKNNSILKVYVAYHLDVSLSILSKLGFKVTSLRKTDYDKKNEIKLAEIDSHILLSNVDLMNRVIKLAT
;
A
#
# COMPACT_ATOMS: atom_id res chain seq x y z
N MET A 1 -14.89 -6.71 24.02
CA MET A 1 -14.36 -7.91 24.71
C MET A 1 -13.18 -8.54 23.97
N GLU A 2 -13.26 -8.78 22.66
CA GLU A 2 -12.21 -9.51 21.92
C GLU A 2 -10.88 -8.75 21.77
N PHE A 3 -10.91 -7.48 21.34
CA PHE A 3 -9.69 -6.65 21.23
C PHE A 3 -8.92 -6.51 22.56
N GLY A 4 -9.61 -6.17 23.65
CA GLY A 4 -8.96 -5.93 24.94
C GLY A 4 -8.21 -7.16 25.46
N ARG A 5 -8.81 -8.35 25.26
CA ARG A 5 -8.18 -9.64 25.57
C ARG A 5 -6.92 -9.86 24.72
N ILE A 6 -7.05 -9.80 23.40
CA ILE A 6 -5.94 -10.00 22.45
C ILE A 6 -4.79 -9.02 22.74
N PHE A 7 -5.12 -7.74 22.94
CA PHE A 7 -4.15 -6.70 23.22
C PHE A 7 -3.38 -6.95 24.52
N LYS A 8 -4.09 -7.35 25.59
CA LYS A 8 -3.48 -7.72 26.87
C LYS A 8 -2.56 -8.94 26.74
N GLU A 9 -3.00 -9.96 26.02
CA GLU A 9 -2.22 -11.18 25.78
C GLU A 9 -0.93 -10.87 25.02
N LEU A 10 -1.00 -10.09 23.94
CA LEU A 10 0.18 -9.64 23.20
C LEU A 10 1.12 -8.80 24.06
N ARG A 11 0.58 -7.89 24.87
CA ARG A 11 1.39 -7.08 25.77
C ARG A 11 2.15 -7.97 26.77
N ILE A 12 1.47 -8.93 27.39
CA ILE A 12 2.07 -9.85 28.36
C ILE A 12 3.10 -10.74 27.67
N LYS A 13 2.77 -11.29 26.49
CA LYS A 13 3.69 -12.11 25.67
C LYS A 13 4.99 -11.38 25.33
N ASN A 14 4.91 -10.06 25.10
CA ASN A 14 6.07 -9.21 24.82
C ASN A 14 6.76 -8.66 26.10
N ASN A 15 6.39 -9.14 27.29
CA ASN A 15 6.92 -8.67 28.58
C ASN A 15 6.80 -7.16 28.80
N MET A 16 5.74 -6.54 28.27
CA MET A 16 5.52 -5.10 28.37
C MET A 16 4.57 -4.75 29.53
N THR A 17 4.86 -3.67 30.24
CA THR A 17 3.91 -3.04 31.17
C THR A 17 2.98 -2.10 30.40
N GLN A 18 1.84 -1.71 30.98
CA GLN A 18 0.98 -0.71 30.35
C GLN A 18 1.74 0.62 30.13
N LYS A 19 2.63 0.99 31.07
CA LYS A 19 3.49 2.17 30.95
C LYS A 19 4.50 2.05 29.80
N SER A 20 5.11 0.88 29.59
CA SER A 20 6.04 0.68 28.48
C SER A 20 5.34 0.66 27.13
N VAL A 21 4.08 0.22 27.05
CA VAL A 21 3.25 0.36 25.84
C VAL A 21 2.98 1.82 25.52
N VAL A 22 2.57 2.62 26.50
CA VAL A 22 2.38 4.07 26.32
C VAL A 22 3.68 4.74 25.85
N LYS A 23 4.81 4.41 26.48
CA LYS A 23 6.12 4.92 26.05
C LYS A 23 6.39 4.56 24.59
N LYS A 24 6.18 3.29 24.21
CA LYS A 24 6.35 2.83 22.83
C LYS A 24 5.41 3.56 21.87
N PHE A 25 4.16 3.84 22.26
CA PHE A 25 3.23 4.61 21.44
C PHE A 25 3.70 6.05 21.22
N HIS A 26 4.31 6.67 22.23
CA HIS A 26 4.83 8.04 22.14
C HIS A 26 6.17 8.13 21.40
N GLU A 27 7.02 7.10 21.51
CA GLU A 27 8.31 7.00 20.79
C GLU A 27 8.14 6.81 19.27
N LEU A 28 6.93 6.45 18.83
CA LEU A 28 6.58 6.45 17.42
C LEU A 28 6.35 7.89 16.96
N ASP A 29 7.44 8.67 16.90
CA ASP A 29 7.49 10.08 16.45
C ASP A 29 6.85 10.28 15.05
N ASN A 30 6.56 9.19 14.31
CA ASN A 30 6.04 9.20 12.94
C ASN A 30 4.71 8.46 12.72
N TYR A 31 4.13 7.80 13.72
CA TYR A 31 2.74 7.35 13.57
C TYR A 31 1.82 8.56 13.67
N SER A 32 0.68 8.51 12.97
CA SER A 32 -0.34 9.54 13.06
C SER A 32 -0.57 9.94 14.52
N SER A 33 -0.96 11.20 14.75
CA SER A 33 -1.33 11.78 16.06
C SER A 33 -2.40 10.99 16.84
N ASP A 34 -2.83 9.84 16.34
CA ASP A 34 -3.88 9.00 16.87
C ASP A 34 -3.51 8.26 18.16
N LEU A 35 -2.22 7.97 18.38
CA LEU A 35 -1.74 7.30 19.61
C LEU A 35 -0.95 8.19 20.58
N SER A 36 -0.54 9.39 20.17
CA SER A 36 0.30 10.30 20.98
C SER A 36 -0.37 10.82 22.25
N PHE A 37 -1.69 10.65 22.38
CA PHE A 37 -2.48 11.08 23.54
C PHE A 37 -2.95 9.92 24.42
N ILE A 38 -2.50 8.70 24.15
CA ILE A 38 -2.94 7.50 24.87
C ILE A 38 -2.16 7.38 26.17
N ASP A 39 -2.87 7.42 27.30
CA ASP A 39 -2.31 7.24 28.63
C ASP A 39 -2.50 5.82 29.17
N VAL A 40 -1.92 5.55 30.35
CA VAL A 40 -2.02 4.25 31.01
C VAL A 40 -3.47 3.91 31.36
N VAL A 41 -4.29 4.91 31.67
CA VAL A 41 -5.73 4.74 31.95
C VAL A 41 -6.46 4.23 30.72
N SER A 42 -6.16 4.78 29.54
CA SER A 42 -6.71 4.37 28.25
C SER A 42 -6.36 2.90 27.96
N ILE A 43 -5.10 2.52 28.16
CA ILE A 43 -4.68 1.12 28.03
C ILE A 43 -5.46 0.22 29.00
N SER A 44 -5.56 0.59 30.27
CA SER A 44 -6.32 -0.15 31.27
C SER A 44 -7.80 -0.30 30.92
N ARG A 45 -8.42 0.75 30.35
CA ARG A 45 -9.81 0.71 29.88
C ARG A 45 -9.97 -0.19 28.65
N TRP A 46 -9.01 -0.20 27.73
CA TRP A 46 -9.00 -1.10 26.56
C TRP A 46 -8.91 -2.56 26.99
N GLU A 47 -7.96 -2.91 27.85
CA GLU A 47 -7.74 -4.28 28.33
C GLU A 47 -8.94 -4.83 29.11
N ARG A 48 -9.61 -3.98 29.90
CA ARG A 48 -10.84 -4.34 30.61
C ARG A 48 -12.09 -4.32 29.72
N GLY A 49 -11.97 -3.85 28.48
CA GLY A 49 -13.10 -3.72 27.56
C GLY A 49 -14.10 -2.62 27.92
N VAL A 50 -13.71 -1.68 28.79
CA VAL A 50 -14.55 -0.52 29.20
C VAL A 50 -14.74 0.45 28.04
N THR A 51 -13.70 0.65 27.24
CA THR A 51 -13.76 1.48 26.02
C THR A 51 -13.15 0.73 24.86
N ARG A 52 -13.74 0.88 23.66
CA ARG A 52 -13.20 0.29 22.43
C ARG A 52 -12.69 1.41 21.50
N PRO A 53 -11.42 1.38 21.09
CA PRO A 53 -10.92 2.34 20.11
C PRO A 53 -11.54 2.09 18.72
N ILE A 54 -11.45 3.10 17.84
CA ILE A 54 -11.83 2.97 16.42
C ILE A 54 -10.93 1.94 15.71
N LYS A 55 -11.39 1.40 14.58
CA LYS A 55 -10.71 0.30 13.85
C LYS A 55 -9.26 0.62 13.52
N SER A 56 -8.97 1.80 12.97
CA SER A 56 -7.61 2.23 12.64
C SER A 56 -6.67 2.20 13.86
N LYS A 57 -7.14 2.69 15.01
CA LYS A 57 -6.40 2.64 16.29
C LYS A 57 -6.22 1.21 16.81
N ILE A 58 -7.20 0.32 16.63
CA ILE A 58 -7.06 -1.11 16.95
C ILE A 58 -5.92 -1.72 16.13
N ILE A 59 -5.97 -1.55 14.80
CA ILE A 59 -4.95 -2.09 13.88
C ILE A 59 -3.57 -1.54 14.23
N LEU A 60 -3.49 -0.23 14.45
CA LEU A 60 -2.26 0.43 14.81
C LEU A 60 -1.68 -0.11 16.12
N ALA A 61 -2.48 -0.13 17.19
CA ALA A 61 -2.06 -0.62 18.50
C ALA A 61 -1.52 -2.06 18.43
N LEU A 62 -2.16 -2.93 17.64
CA LEU A 62 -1.71 -4.30 17.44
C LEU A 62 -0.40 -4.38 16.65
N ARG A 63 -0.25 -3.61 15.56
CA ARG A 63 1.00 -3.58 14.75
C ARG A 63 2.22 -3.13 15.55
N VAL A 64 2.00 -2.30 16.57
CA VAL A 64 3.05 -1.86 17.48
C VAL A 64 3.47 -2.95 18.46
N LEU A 65 2.54 -3.80 18.90
CA LEU A 65 2.82 -4.90 19.82
C LEU A 65 3.28 -6.18 19.10
N ASP A 66 2.74 -6.44 17.92
CA ASP A 66 3.00 -7.63 17.12
C ASP A 66 3.27 -7.22 15.67
N GLY A 67 4.34 -7.76 15.08
CA GLY A 67 4.81 -7.31 13.78
C GLY A 67 3.99 -7.80 12.59
N ASP A 68 3.35 -8.96 12.75
CA ASP A 68 2.43 -9.55 11.78
C ASP A 68 1.05 -9.69 12.41
N ILE A 69 0.09 -8.92 11.92
CA ILE A 69 -1.28 -8.95 12.42
C ILE A 69 -2.23 -9.80 11.57
N SER A 70 -1.72 -10.57 10.59
CA SER A 70 -2.53 -11.37 9.66
C SER A 70 -3.44 -12.35 10.39
N ASN A 71 -2.89 -13.07 11.37
CA ASN A 71 -3.65 -14.05 12.17
C ASN A 71 -4.60 -13.35 13.15
N LEU A 72 -4.16 -12.24 13.74
CA LEU A 72 -4.95 -11.47 14.69
C LEU A 72 -6.17 -10.82 14.04
N TYR A 73 -6.07 -10.41 12.76
CA TYR A 73 -7.19 -9.78 12.07
C TYR A 73 -8.42 -10.69 12.01
N LYS A 74 -8.21 -12.00 11.78
CA LYS A 74 -9.28 -13.01 11.80
C LYS A 74 -9.98 -13.08 13.16
N GLU A 75 -9.22 -12.92 14.25
CA GLU A 75 -9.75 -12.94 15.61
C GLU A 75 -10.47 -11.65 16.01
N LEU A 76 -10.15 -10.49 15.44
CA LEU A 76 -10.74 -9.21 15.90
C LEU A 76 -12.24 -9.06 15.61
N LYS A 77 -12.79 -9.88 14.70
CA LYS A 77 -14.17 -9.84 14.23
C LYS A 77 -14.66 -8.41 13.99
N LEU A 78 -13.85 -7.60 13.31
CA LEU A 78 -14.22 -6.23 12.94
C LEU A 78 -15.44 -6.27 12.03
N ARG A 79 -16.36 -5.34 12.23
CA ARG A 79 -17.60 -5.22 11.44
C ARG A 79 -17.74 -3.82 10.90
N ASN A 80 -18.28 -3.71 9.69
CA ASN A 80 -18.69 -2.44 9.14
C ASN A 80 -20.05 -2.02 9.70
N THR A 81 -20.19 -0.70 9.86
CA THR A 81 -21.48 -0.03 9.99
C THR A 81 -22.19 -0.03 8.65
N GLU A 82 -23.49 0.21 8.63
CA GLU A 82 -24.26 0.31 7.39
C GLU A 82 -23.76 1.42 6.46
N SER A 83 -23.23 2.52 7.01
CA SER A 83 -22.63 3.60 6.20
C SER A 83 -21.37 3.11 5.50
N GLU A 84 -20.46 2.48 6.25
CA GLU A 84 -19.21 1.95 5.70
C GLU A 84 -19.48 0.89 4.60
N SER A 85 -20.46 0.01 4.81
CA SER A 85 -20.85 -0.98 3.80
C SER A 85 -21.40 -0.33 2.53
N ARG A 86 -22.21 0.75 2.65
CA ARG A 86 -22.71 1.50 1.48
C ARG A 86 -21.58 2.23 0.75
N GLU A 87 -20.64 2.81 1.48
CA GLU A 87 -19.45 3.46 0.92
C GLU A 87 -18.59 2.46 0.14
N TYR A 88 -18.39 1.25 0.67
CA TYR A 88 -17.68 0.17 -0.02
C TYR A 88 -18.39 -0.24 -1.31
N LEU A 89 -19.71 -0.42 -1.30
CA LEU A 89 -20.46 -0.72 -2.53
C LEU A 89 -20.35 0.40 -3.58
N SER A 90 -20.39 1.65 -3.15
CA SER A 90 -20.15 2.81 -4.04
C SER A 90 -18.74 2.79 -4.62
N PHE A 91 -17.75 2.44 -3.80
CA PHE A 91 -16.36 2.27 -4.22
C PHE A 91 -16.23 1.16 -5.28
N CYS A 92 -16.81 -0.02 -5.08
CA CYS A 92 -16.76 -1.12 -6.05
C CYS A 92 -17.36 -0.70 -7.40
N LYS A 93 -18.52 -0.02 -7.41
CA LYS A 93 -19.12 0.49 -8.65
C LYS A 93 -18.23 1.49 -9.38
N LEU A 94 -17.50 2.32 -8.64
CA LEU A 94 -16.54 3.27 -9.22
C LEU A 94 -15.35 2.54 -9.86
N VAL A 95 -14.81 1.52 -9.17
CA VAL A 95 -13.73 0.68 -9.70
C VAL A 95 -14.19 -0.06 -10.96
N GLU A 96 -15.37 -0.68 -10.92
CA GLU A 96 -15.94 -1.40 -12.06
C GLU A 96 -16.14 -0.49 -13.29
N SER A 97 -16.77 0.68 -13.10
CA SER A 97 -17.00 1.63 -14.20
C SER A 97 -15.70 2.19 -14.78
N THR A 98 -14.72 2.51 -13.93
CA THR A 98 -13.39 2.95 -14.37
C THR A 98 -12.64 1.85 -15.12
N GLY A 99 -12.73 0.62 -14.62
CA GLY A 99 -12.18 -0.57 -15.25
C GLY A 99 -12.78 -0.82 -16.63
N LYS A 100 -14.11 -0.69 -16.78
CA LYS A 100 -14.77 -0.82 -18.09
C LYS A 100 -14.31 0.24 -19.09
N LEU A 101 -14.21 1.50 -18.68
CA LEU A 101 -13.73 2.58 -19.55
C LEU A 101 -12.29 2.35 -20.00
N THR A 102 -11.43 1.96 -19.06
CA THR A 102 -10.02 1.66 -19.34
C THR A 102 -9.90 0.43 -20.26
N TYR A 103 -10.66 -0.62 -19.97
CA TYR A 103 -10.73 -1.81 -20.81
C TYR A 103 -11.21 -1.49 -22.22
N ILE A 104 -12.22 -0.64 -22.42
CA ILE A 104 -12.65 -0.22 -23.77
C ILE A 104 -11.53 0.54 -24.52
N ALA A 105 -10.80 1.41 -23.81
CA ALA A 105 -9.66 2.12 -24.39
C ALA A 105 -8.51 1.16 -24.77
N ILE A 106 -8.26 0.14 -23.94
CA ILE A 106 -7.19 -0.86 -24.11
C ILE A 106 -7.57 -1.96 -25.11
N LYS A 107 -8.83 -2.42 -25.17
CA LYS A 107 -9.29 -3.52 -26.04
C LYS A 107 -9.21 -3.15 -27.53
N ARG A 108 -9.14 -1.86 -27.88
CA ARG A 108 -8.70 -1.44 -29.22
C ARG A 108 -7.31 -1.98 -29.59
N ASN A 109 -6.51 -2.42 -28.61
CA ASN A 109 -5.13 -2.90 -28.75
C ASN A 109 -4.90 -4.36 -28.28
N PHE A 110 -5.84 -5.02 -27.58
CA PHE A 110 -5.63 -6.37 -27.02
C PHE A 110 -6.88 -7.27 -27.14
N GLU A 111 -6.74 -8.41 -27.83
CA GLU A 111 -7.82 -9.37 -28.12
C GLU A 111 -7.98 -10.52 -27.09
N ALA A 112 -7.33 -10.46 -25.92
CA ALA A 112 -7.31 -11.61 -25.02
C ALA A 112 -8.56 -11.70 -24.12
N SER A 113 -9.21 -12.86 -24.14
CA SER A 113 -10.24 -13.29 -23.19
C SER A 113 -9.66 -13.95 -21.93
N GLU A 114 -8.37 -14.30 -21.94
CA GLU A 114 -7.68 -14.98 -20.85
C GLU A 114 -6.47 -14.16 -20.39
N TYR A 115 -6.38 -13.95 -19.08
CA TYR A 115 -5.28 -13.24 -18.43
C TYR A 115 -4.64 -14.11 -17.37
N LYS A 116 -3.33 -13.97 -17.20
CA LYS A 116 -2.57 -14.56 -16.11
C LYS A 116 -1.95 -13.48 -15.25
N ASP A 117 -2.37 -13.41 -14.00
CA ASP A 117 -1.80 -12.50 -13.00
C ASP A 117 -0.65 -13.19 -12.24
N VAL A 118 0.48 -12.49 -12.13
CA VAL A 118 1.67 -12.98 -11.45
C VAL A 118 2.16 -11.91 -10.48
N ALA A 119 2.27 -12.29 -9.20
CA ALA A 119 2.96 -11.51 -8.18
C ALA A 119 4.35 -12.09 -7.96
N TYR A 120 5.37 -11.30 -8.27
CA TYR A 120 6.75 -11.71 -8.06
C TYR A 120 7.17 -11.49 -6.61
N SER A 121 8.00 -12.39 -6.10
CA SER A 121 8.44 -12.41 -4.70
C SER A 121 9.95 -12.57 -4.59
N PRO A 122 10.52 -12.34 -3.38
CA PRO A 122 11.91 -12.71 -3.11
C PRO A 122 12.28 -14.14 -3.53
N SER A 123 11.34 -15.08 -3.35
CA SER A 123 11.50 -16.49 -3.71
C SER A 123 11.24 -16.81 -5.18
N ASN A 124 10.59 -15.89 -5.92
CA ASN A 124 10.29 -16.02 -7.34
C ASN A 124 10.41 -14.63 -7.99
N PRO A 125 11.64 -14.10 -8.16
CA PRO A 125 11.86 -12.77 -8.71
C PRO A 125 11.57 -12.74 -10.21
N LEU A 126 11.20 -11.55 -10.70
CA LEU A 126 11.17 -11.29 -12.14
C LEU A 126 12.61 -11.14 -12.60
N THR A 127 13.10 -12.07 -13.41
CA THR A 127 14.51 -12.08 -13.88
C THR A 127 14.65 -11.68 -15.35
N LYS A 128 13.53 -11.57 -16.06
CA LYS A 128 13.53 -11.22 -17.48
C LYS A 128 13.84 -9.74 -17.67
N LYS A 129 15.09 -9.45 -18.07
CA LYS A 129 15.62 -8.10 -18.29
C LYS A 129 14.68 -7.17 -19.07
N LYS A 130 14.16 -7.63 -20.22
CA LYS A 130 13.28 -6.84 -21.10
C LYS A 130 11.96 -6.46 -20.42
N GLU A 131 11.41 -7.33 -19.56
CA GLU A 131 10.17 -7.05 -18.84
C GLU A 131 10.40 -6.01 -17.75
N ILE A 132 11.54 -6.08 -17.04
CA ILE A 132 11.96 -5.08 -16.05
C ILE A 132 12.20 -3.72 -16.73
N GLU A 133 12.91 -3.71 -17.86
CA GLU A 133 13.14 -2.49 -18.66
C GLU A 133 11.80 -1.85 -19.06
N PHE A 134 10.87 -2.64 -19.61
CA PHE A 134 9.55 -2.17 -20.00
C PHE A 134 8.79 -1.50 -18.84
N ILE A 135 8.76 -2.14 -17.66
CA ILE A 135 8.08 -1.62 -16.47
C ILE A 135 8.76 -0.34 -15.96
N ALA A 136 10.09 -0.33 -15.94
CA ALA A 136 10.86 0.78 -15.38
C ALA A 136 11.01 1.97 -16.35
N GLU A 137 10.85 1.77 -17.65
CA GLU A 137 10.70 2.85 -18.63
C GLU A 137 9.41 3.64 -18.39
N TYR A 138 8.29 2.94 -18.15
CA TYR A 138 7.02 3.55 -17.74
C TYR A 138 7.17 4.40 -16.46
N PHE A 139 7.91 3.89 -15.47
CA PHE A 139 8.23 4.59 -14.21
C PHE A 139 8.96 5.93 -14.41
N SER A 140 9.94 5.95 -15.31
CA SER A 140 10.81 7.13 -15.47
C SER A 140 10.11 8.36 -16.03
N GLY A 141 8.86 8.21 -16.52
CA GLY A 141 8.12 9.28 -17.19
C GLY A 141 8.79 9.77 -18.48
N LYS A 142 9.88 9.13 -18.92
CA LYS A 142 10.62 9.49 -20.12
C LYS A 142 10.16 8.62 -21.28
N ARG A 143 9.18 9.13 -22.03
CA ARG A 143 9.12 8.89 -23.49
C ARG A 143 10.17 9.71 -24.26
N SER A 144 11.11 10.36 -23.56
CA SER A 144 12.19 11.16 -24.16
C SER A 144 13.46 10.34 -24.34
N ASN A 145 14.13 10.52 -25.49
CA ASN A 145 15.36 9.87 -26.00
C ASN A 145 16.61 9.76 -25.07
N LYS A 146 16.53 10.10 -23.78
CA LYS A 146 17.60 9.85 -22.80
C LYS A 146 17.34 8.52 -22.09
N LYS A 147 17.93 7.43 -22.61
CA LYS A 147 18.03 6.14 -21.91
C LYS A 147 18.61 6.36 -20.52
N ILE A 148 17.78 6.19 -19.50
CA ILE A 148 18.30 5.98 -18.14
C ILE A 148 18.84 4.54 -18.15
N SER A 149 20.14 4.36 -17.93
CA SER A 149 20.68 3.02 -17.68
C SER A 149 20.20 2.61 -16.29
N LEU A 150 19.05 1.95 -16.22
CA LEU A 150 18.62 1.28 -15.00
C LEU A 150 19.56 0.10 -14.76
N ASN A 151 20.10 0.01 -13.55
CA ASN A 151 20.86 -1.16 -13.15
C ASN A 151 19.87 -2.28 -12.82
N ILE A 152 19.65 -3.17 -13.77
CA ILE A 152 18.64 -4.23 -13.64
C ILE A 152 19.10 -5.28 -12.63
N ASP A 153 20.39 -5.53 -12.52
CA ASP A 153 20.93 -6.45 -11.51
C ASP A 153 20.69 -5.90 -10.10
N ASP A 154 20.75 -4.58 -9.94
CA ASP A 154 20.39 -3.92 -8.69
C ASP A 154 18.88 -4.04 -8.40
N LEU A 155 18.00 -3.83 -9.40
CA LEU A 155 16.56 -4.02 -9.22
C LEU A 155 16.18 -5.47 -8.88
N ILE A 156 16.84 -6.45 -9.48
CA ILE A 156 16.67 -7.88 -9.16
C ILE A 156 17.16 -8.13 -7.72
N SER A 157 18.32 -7.58 -7.35
CA SER A 157 18.85 -7.69 -5.99
C SER A 157 17.90 -7.07 -4.96
N GLN A 158 17.36 -5.89 -5.22
CA GLN A 158 16.34 -5.23 -4.38
C GLN A 158 15.07 -6.08 -4.27
N GLN A 159 14.66 -6.77 -5.34
CA GLN A 159 13.52 -7.67 -5.30
C GLN A 159 13.78 -8.91 -4.43
N VAL A 160 14.94 -9.56 -4.59
CA VAL A 160 15.37 -10.69 -3.76
C VAL A 160 15.44 -10.28 -2.29
N ASN A 161 15.81 -9.03 -2.03
CA ASN A 161 15.86 -8.47 -0.69
C ASN A 161 14.49 -8.04 -0.13
N GLY A 162 13.41 -8.09 -0.94
CA GLY A 162 12.05 -7.71 -0.55
C GLY A 162 11.77 -6.20 -0.53
N ASP A 163 12.68 -5.37 -1.07
CA ASP A 163 12.45 -3.92 -1.17
C ASP A 163 11.59 -3.54 -2.36
N VAL A 164 11.63 -4.38 -3.40
CA VAL A 164 10.96 -4.16 -4.66
C VAL A 164 10.00 -5.30 -4.91
N ARG A 165 8.80 -4.96 -5.38
CA ARG A 165 7.79 -5.93 -5.81
C ARG A 165 7.29 -5.57 -7.19
N TYR A 166 7.11 -6.61 -8.01
CA TYR A 166 6.49 -6.50 -9.32
C TYR A 166 5.22 -7.35 -9.34
N LEU A 167 4.18 -6.78 -9.94
CA LEU A 167 2.93 -7.44 -10.27
C LEU A 167 2.75 -7.26 -11.77
N CYS A 168 2.50 -8.36 -12.48
CA CYS A 168 2.31 -8.34 -13.92
C CYS A 168 1.05 -9.11 -14.28
N ARG A 169 0.31 -8.58 -15.26
CA ARG A 169 -0.73 -9.29 -15.97
C ARG A 169 -0.25 -9.62 -17.37
N TYR A 170 -0.37 -10.89 -17.72
CA TYR A 170 -0.02 -11.41 -19.03
C TYR A 170 -1.27 -11.75 -19.84
N ASP A 171 -1.24 -11.51 -21.15
CA ASP A 171 -2.21 -12.06 -22.09
C ASP A 171 -1.91 -13.54 -22.44
N LYS A 172 -2.75 -14.14 -23.29
CA LYS A 172 -2.56 -15.51 -23.81
C LYS A 172 -1.22 -15.75 -24.52
N ASN A 173 -0.59 -14.69 -25.02
CA ASN A 173 0.68 -14.73 -25.74
C ASN A 173 1.87 -14.42 -24.81
N MET A 174 1.63 -14.31 -23.49
CA MET A 174 2.62 -13.94 -22.49
C MET A 174 3.20 -12.52 -22.68
N ASN A 175 2.44 -11.60 -23.28
CA ASN A 175 2.78 -10.17 -23.29
C ASN A 175 2.25 -9.51 -22.03
N ILE A 176 3.02 -8.59 -21.45
CA ILE A 176 2.57 -7.77 -20.32
C ILE A 176 1.52 -6.77 -20.82
N VAL A 177 0.30 -6.88 -20.31
CA VAL A 177 -0.83 -5.98 -20.64
C VAL A 177 -1.19 -5.04 -19.50
N ALA A 178 -0.80 -5.37 -18.27
CA ALA A 178 -0.85 -4.46 -17.12
C ALA A 178 0.27 -4.79 -16.14
N HIS A 179 0.70 -3.79 -15.38
CA HIS A 179 1.74 -3.96 -14.38
C HIS A 179 1.58 -2.97 -13.23
N SER A 180 2.08 -3.36 -12.07
CA SER A 180 2.22 -2.51 -10.89
C SER A 180 3.54 -2.84 -10.22
N PHE A 181 4.12 -1.84 -9.60
CA PHE A 181 5.40 -1.94 -8.93
C PHE A 181 5.34 -1.11 -7.66
N TRP A 182 6.03 -1.56 -6.62
CA TRP A 182 6.32 -0.69 -5.50
C TRP A 182 7.71 -0.95 -4.95
N ALA A 183 8.29 0.14 -4.45
CA ALA A 183 9.58 0.16 -3.79
C ALA A 183 9.43 0.62 -2.33
N LYS A 184 10.17 -0.02 -1.45
CA LYS A 184 10.25 0.26 -0.02
C LYS A 184 11.38 1.24 0.26
N TYR A 185 11.05 2.37 0.85
CA TYR A 185 11.99 3.41 1.25
C TYR A 185 12.08 3.50 2.75
N SER A 186 13.25 3.86 3.28
CA SER A 186 13.34 4.23 4.69
C SER A 186 12.56 5.52 4.97
N ASN A 187 11.88 5.56 6.11
CA ASN A 187 11.18 6.76 6.56
C ASN A 187 12.12 7.96 6.76
N CYS A 188 13.41 7.74 7.04
CA CYS A 188 14.38 8.83 7.12
C CYS A 188 14.62 9.53 5.76
N GLN A 189 14.26 8.89 4.64
CA GLN A 189 14.35 9.49 3.31
C GLN A 189 13.12 10.30 2.92
N LYS A 190 12.07 10.37 3.76
CA LYS A 190 10.77 10.94 3.38
C LYS A 190 10.88 12.36 2.80
N VAL A 191 11.63 13.24 3.47
CA VAL A 191 11.76 14.65 3.05
C VAL A 191 12.48 14.73 1.69
N SER A 192 13.65 14.11 1.58
CA SER A 192 14.40 14.06 0.32
C SER A 192 13.61 13.39 -0.81
N PHE A 193 12.84 12.34 -0.50
CA PHE A 193 11.96 11.64 -1.44
C PHE A 193 10.91 12.58 -2.04
N ILE A 194 10.21 13.34 -1.20
CA ILE A 194 9.18 14.28 -1.64
C ILE A 194 9.80 15.41 -2.49
N GLU A 195 10.96 15.93 -2.09
CA GLU A 195 11.68 16.95 -2.87
C GLU A 195 12.11 16.42 -4.24
N ALA A 196 12.70 15.23 -4.31
CA ALA A 196 13.08 14.63 -5.57
C ALA A 196 11.86 14.33 -6.45
N PHE A 197 10.76 13.86 -5.87
CA PHE A 197 9.50 13.68 -6.59
C PHE A 197 9.06 14.98 -7.27
N LYS A 198 9.00 16.09 -6.51
CA LYS A 198 8.64 17.42 -7.06
C LYS A 198 9.56 17.86 -8.20
N ASN A 199 10.85 17.53 -8.10
CA ASN A 199 11.88 17.89 -9.07
C ASN A 199 12.06 16.87 -10.21
N ALA A 200 11.20 15.85 -10.32
CA ALA A 200 11.33 14.75 -11.28
C ALA A 200 12.70 14.04 -11.22
N GLN A 201 13.30 13.97 -10.04
CA GLN A 201 14.55 13.28 -9.76
C GLN A 201 14.28 11.87 -9.24
N GLN A 202 15.17 10.93 -9.59
CA GLN A 202 15.12 9.59 -9.03
C GLN A 202 15.80 9.56 -7.68
N ILE A 203 15.14 8.96 -6.69
CA ILE A 203 15.78 8.55 -5.44
C ILE A 203 15.74 7.04 -5.37
N GLN A 204 16.93 6.46 -5.20
CA GLN A 204 17.07 5.03 -4.97
C GLN A 204 16.57 4.67 -3.55
N PRO A 205 15.86 3.55 -3.41
CA PRO A 205 15.57 2.97 -2.11
C PRO A 205 16.83 2.84 -1.28
N TYR A 206 16.78 3.27 -0.02
CA TYR A 206 17.91 3.15 0.90
C TYR A 206 17.46 2.58 2.24
N ARG A 207 18.27 1.67 2.77
CA ARG A 207 17.99 0.92 4.00
C ARG A 207 18.73 1.55 5.16
N LYS A 208 18.02 2.39 5.93
CA LYS A 208 18.50 2.84 7.24
C LYS A 208 17.32 3.02 8.19
N GLY A 209 17.41 2.45 9.38
CA GLY A 209 16.35 2.53 10.38
C GLY A 209 15.27 1.45 10.23
N ASN A 210 14.37 1.42 11.21
CA ASN A 210 13.36 0.36 11.36
C ASN A 210 12.01 0.69 10.71
N GLU A 211 11.81 1.95 10.32
CA GLU A 211 10.57 2.45 9.75
C GLU A 211 10.73 2.71 8.26
N SER A 212 9.67 2.46 7.50
CA SER A 212 9.66 2.53 6.06
C SER A 212 8.32 3.02 5.51
N PHE A 213 8.32 3.41 4.25
CA PHE A 213 7.11 3.64 3.46
C PHE A 213 7.21 2.94 2.11
N LEU A 214 6.07 2.61 1.52
CA LEU A 214 5.99 2.13 0.15
C LEU A 214 5.73 3.29 -0.79
N TYR A 215 6.34 3.24 -1.96
CA TYR A 215 6.01 4.13 -3.08
C TYR A 215 5.58 3.30 -4.28
N ILE A 216 4.37 3.60 -4.75
CA ILE A 216 3.76 3.09 -5.98
C ILE A 216 3.80 4.23 -7.00
N PRO A 217 4.70 4.17 -7.99
CA PRO A 217 4.93 5.28 -8.91
C PRO A 217 3.93 5.39 -10.04
N ASP A 218 3.31 4.28 -10.39
CA ASP A 218 2.18 4.27 -11.29
C ASP A 218 1.34 3.04 -10.99
N PHE A 219 0.03 3.20 -11.17
CA PHE A 219 -0.93 2.13 -11.10
C PHE A 219 -1.56 2.00 -12.48
N THR A 220 -1.08 1.03 -13.27
CA THR A 220 -1.64 0.79 -14.60
C THR A 220 -3.07 0.27 -14.44
N TRP A 221 -4.05 1.06 -14.85
CA TRP A 221 -5.44 0.64 -14.88
C TRP A 221 -5.66 -0.38 -16.00
N HIS A 222 -6.42 -1.46 -15.72
CA HIS A 222 -6.82 -2.44 -16.73
C HIS A 222 -8.30 -2.78 -16.60
N ASN A 223 -8.67 -3.55 -15.57
CA ASN A 223 -10.07 -3.83 -15.21
C ASN A 223 -10.20 -3.97 -13.67
N GLU A 224 -11.42 -4.28 -13.21
CA GLU A 224 -11.71 -4.48 -11.79
C GLU A 224 -10.87 -5.60 -11.16
N ASP A 225 -10.75 -6.76 -11.82
CA ASP A 225 -9.98 -7.89 -11.29
C ASP A 225 -8.51 -7.54 -11.07
N TRP A 226 -7.90 -6.84 -12.04
CA TRP A 226 -6.53 -6.36 -11.93
C TRP A 226 -6.38 -5.40 -10.76
N PHE A 227 -7.34 -4.48 -10.63
CA PHE A 227 -7.29 -3.50 -9.56
C PHE A 227 -7.27 -4.18 -8.19
N PHE A 228 -8.20 -5.11 -7.97
CA PHE A 228 -8.26 -5.84 -6.72
C PHE A 228 -7.08 -6.78 -6.52
N PHE A 229 -6.54 -7.40 -7.57
CA PHE A 229 -5.30 -8.18 -7.46
C PHE A 229 -4.15 -7.34 -6.89
N VAL A 230 -3.95 -6.11 -7.39
CA VAL A 230 -2.90 -5.22 -6.89
C VAL A 230 -3.18 -4.77 -5.44
N ILE A 231 -4.42 -4.39 -5.13
CA ILE A 231 -4.81 -3.97 -3.77
C ILE A 231 -4.67 -5.12 -2.77
N ASP A 232 -5.10 -6.33 -3.13
CA ASP A 232 -5.03 -7.51 -2.27
C ASP A 232 -3.56 -7.82 -1.93
N HIS A 233 -2.65 -7.75 -2.91
CA HIS A 233 -1.21 -7.91 -2.68
C HIS A 233 -0.59 -6.78 -1.85
N LEU A 234 -1.04 -5.53 -2.02
CA LEU A 234 -0.59 -4.40 -1.20
C LEU A 234 -0.98 -4.63 0.27
N LEU A 235 -2.22 -5.02 0.52
CA LEU A 235 -2.72 -5.29 1.87
C LEU A 235 -1.97 -6.46 2.53
N ILE A 236 -1.66 -7.53 1.78
CA ILE A 236 -0.82 -8.64 2.27
C ILE A 236 0.56 -8.13 2.70
N GLU A 237 1.19 -7.28 1.89
CA GLU A 237 2.50 -6.71 2.21
C GLU A 237 2.44 -5.85 3.49
N LEU A 238 1.39 -5.03 3.64
CA LEU A 238 1.20 -4.19 4.83
C LEU A 238 0.88 -4.96 6.11
N LEU A 239 0.14 -6.08 5.99
CA LEU A 239 -0.17 -6.99 7.10
C LEU A 239 1.10 -7.65 7.66
N LYS A 240 1.98 -8.11 6.76
CA LYS A 240 3.21 -8.85 7.10
C LYS A 240 4.36 -7.94 7.54
N ASN A 241 4.31 -6.65 7.20
CA ASN A 241 5.37 -5.70 7.50
C ASN A 241 4.87 -4.51 8.32
N ASN A 242 4.96 -4.60 9.65
CA ASN A 242 4.65 -3.47 10.54
C ASN A 242 5.56 -2.24 10.35
N SER A 243 6.77 -2.44 9.83
CA SER A 243 7.72 -1.36 9.51
C SER A 243 7.20 -0.40 8.45
N ILE A 244 6.21 -0.80 7.63
CA ILE A 244 5.64 0.04 6.58
C ILE A 244 4.54 0.91 7.18
N LEU A 245 4.86 2.18 7.37
CA LEU A 245 3.98 3.15 8.05
C LEU A 245 3.02 3.85 7.09
N LYS A 246 3.50 4.13 5.87
CA LYS A 246 2.77 4.88 4.85
C LYS A 246 2.88 4.23 3.49
N VAL A 247 1.90 4.51 2.64
CA VAL A 247 1.93 4.22 1.22
C VAL A 247 1.76 5.52 0.46
N TYR A 248 2.66 5.78 -0.48
CA TYR A 248 2.58 6.88 -1.43
C TYR A 248 2.23 6.32 -2.80
N VAL A 249 1.29 6.98 -3.49
CA VAL A 249 0.89 6.64 -4.86
C VAL A 249 1.02 7.88 -5.72
N ALA A 250 1.77 7.80 -6.81
CA ALA A 250 1.75 8.82 -7.86
C ALA A 250 0.67 8.49 -8.89
N TYR A 251 -0.06 9.51 -9.33
CA TYR A 251 -1.14 9.37 -10.32
C TYR A 251 -1.33 10.66 -11.12
N HIS A 252 -1.93 10.55 -12.30
CA HIS A 252 -2.12 11.66 -13.23
C HIS A 252 -3.57 11.85 -13.70
N LEU A 253 -4.45 10.86 -13.48
CA LEU A 253 -5.86 10.93 -13.89
C LEU A 253 -6.76 11.31 -12.71
N ASP A 254 -7.74 12.19 -12.94
CA ASP A 254 -8.70 12.58 -11.90
C ASP A 254 -9.61 11.43 -11.45
N VAL A 255 -9.86 10.44 -12.32
CA VAL A 255 -10.59 9.23 -11.92
C VAL A 255 -9.81 8.44 -10.86
N SER A 256 -8.47 8.44 -10.92
CA SER A 256 -7.63 7.81 -9.90
C SER A 256 -7.75 8.54 -8.56
N LEU A 257 -7.89 9.87 -8.55
CA LEU A 257 -8.15 10.62 -7.31
C LEU A 257 -9.48 10.20 -6.67
N SER A 258 -10.53 10.01 -7.46
CA SER A 258 -11.84 9.60 -6.92
C SER A 258 -11.79 8.23 -6.23
N ILE A 259 -10.98 7.31 -6.75
CA ILE A 259 -10.78 5.98 -6.17
C ILE A 259 -9.84 6.04 -4.96
N LEU A 260 -8.69 6.70 -5.10
CA LEU A 260 -7.69 6.85 -4.04
C LEU A 260 -8.28 7.58 -2.82
N SER A 261 -9.07 8.63 -3.03
CA SER A 261 -9.75 9.34 -1.94
C SER A 261 -10.76 8.46 -1.19
N LYS A 262 -11.52 7.61 -1.90
CA LYS A 262 -12.40 6.61 -1.27
C LYS A 262 -11.64 5.53 -0.48
N LEU A 263 -10.39 5.25 -0.85
CA LEU A 263 -9.49 4.41 -0.05
C LEU A 263 -8.89 5.15 1.16
N GLY A 264 -9.04 6.48 1.24
CA GLY A 264 -8.52 7.31 2.33
C GLY A 264 -7.22 8.05 2.02
N PHE A 265 -6.72 7.98 0.78
CA PHE A 265 -5.52 8.70 0.37
C PHE A 265 -5.76 10.21 0.31
N LYS A 266 -4.74 10.98 0.66
CA LYS A 266 -4.74 12.46 0.61
C LYS A 266 -3.58 12.95 -0.24
N VAL A 267 -3.83 13.95 -1.09
CA VAL A 267 -2.79 14.56 -1.92
C VAL A 267 -1.82 15.35 -1.04
N THR A 268 -0.52 15.13 -1.21
CA THR A 268 0.53 15.78 -0.41
C THR A 268 1.50 16.59 -1.24
N SER A 269 1.66 16.28 -2.51
CA SER A 269 2.59 16.99 -3.39
C SER A 269 2.18 16.88 -4.86
N LEU A 270 2.69 17.80 -5.65
CA LEU A 270 2.42 17.92 -7.09
C LEU A 270 3.76 18.03 -7.81
N ARG A 271 3.86 17.34 -8.95
CA ARG A 271 4.97 17.41 -9.89
C ARG A 271 4.44 17.95 -11.20
N LYS A 272 4.97 19.09 -11.65
CA LYS A 272 4.69 19.60 -12.99
C LYS A 272 5.37 18.71 -14.02
N THR A 273 4.68 18.44 -15.13
CA THR A 273 5.28 17.75 -16.27
C THR A 273 5.57 18.76 -17.38
N ASP A 274 6.66 18.52 -18.11
CA ASP A 274 7.05 19.37 -19.25
C ASP A 274 6.13 19.17 -20.47
N TYR A 275 5.29 18.14 -20.47
CA TYR A 275 4.56 17.67 -21.65
C TYR A 275 3.22 18.37 -21.90
N ASP A 276 2.60 18.98 -20.88
CA ASP A 276 1.43 19.84 -21.07
C ASP A 276 1.15 20.61 -19.77
N LYS A 277 0.84 21.91 -19.86
CA LYS A 277 0.55 22.76 -18.67
C LYS A 277 -0.65 22.26 -17.85
N LYS A 278 -1.41 21.29 -18.35
CA LYS A 278 -2.62 20.71 -17.73
C LYS A 278 -2.40 19.37 -17.02
N ASN A 279 -1.29 18.66 -17.24
CA ASN A 279 -1.09 17.32 -16.70
C ASN A 279 -0.06 17.33 -15.55
N GLU A 280 -0.53 17.66 -14.35
CA GLU A 280 0.27 17.53 -13.13
C GLU A 280 0.21 16.08 -12.62
N ILE A 281 1.36 15.54 -12.20
CA ILE A 281 1.42 14.25 -11.52
C ILE A 281 1.31 14.52 -10.02
N LYS A 282 0.28 13.96 -9.41
CA LYS A 282 -0.07 14.16 -8.02
C LYS A 282 0.50 13.01 -7.21
N LEU A 283 1.04 13.30 -6.03
CA LEU A 283 1.45 12.32 -5.03
C LEU A 283 0.40 12.29 -3.93
N ALA A 284 -0.23 11.14 -3.71
CA ALA A 284 -1.11 10.95 -2.58
C ALA A 284 -0.50 9.99 -1.56
N GLU A 285 -0.82 10.19 -0.29
CA GLU A 285 -0.36 9.34 0.81
C GLU A 285 -1.54 8.78 1.62
N ILE A 286 -1.32 7.63 2.24
CA ILE A 286 -2.19 7.08 3.28
C ILE A 286 -1.34 6.42 4.36
N ASP A 287 -1.79 6.48 5.61
CA ASP A 287 -1.22 5.64 6.68
C ASP A 287 -1.67 4.18 6.50
N SER A 288 -0.72 3.25 6.59
CA SER A 288 -0.98 1.82 6.38
C SER A 288 -2.08 1.28 7.28
N HIS A 289 -2.14 1.76 8.54
CA HIS A 289 -3.14 1.32 9.51
C HIS A 289 -4.57 1.84 9.20
N ILE A 290 -4.69 2.95 8.47
CA ILE A 290 -5.98 3.44 7.96
C ILE A 290 -6.44 2.54 6.83
N LEU A 291 -5.56 2.23 5.87
CA LEU A 291 -5.89 1.34 4.76
C LEU A 291 -6.30 -0.05 5.25
N LEU A 292 -5.51 -0.62 6.17
CA LEU A 292 -5.79 -1.91 6.82
C LEU A 292 -7.05 -1.90 7.69
N SER A 293 -7.63 -0.73 8.02
CA SER A 293 -8.88 -0.66 8.79
C SER A 293 -10.15 -0.83 7.96
N ASN A 294 -10.00 -0.88 6.62
CA ASN A 294 -11.10 -1.17 5.71
C ASN A 294 -11.48 -2.65 5.78
N VAL A 295 -12.54 -2.95 6.53
CA VAL A 295 -12.95 -4.34 6.82
C VAL A 295 -13.32 -5.12 5.56
N ASP A 296 -13.98 -4.49 4.59
CA ASP A 296 -14.43 -5.18 3.38
C ASP A 296 -13.27 -5.56 2.48
N LEU A 297 -12.28 -4.67 2.31
CA LEU A 297 -11.04 -5.00 1.61
C LEU A 297 -10.25 -6.09 2.33
N MET A 298 -10.14 -6.00 3.66
CA MET A 298 -9.43 -7.02 4.43
C MET A 298 -10.11 -8.39 4.39
N ASN A 299 -11.44 -8.43 4.34
CA ASN A 299 -12.20 -9.66 4.15
C ASN A 299 -11.91 -10.33 2.80
N ARG A 300 -11.50 -9.59 1.76
CA ARG A 300 -11.04 -10.18 0.50
C ARG A 300 -9.72 -10.90 0.69
N VAL A 301 -8.75 -10.22 1.28
CA VAL A 301 -7.38 -10.74 1.50
C VAL A 301 -7.35 -11.95 2.40
N ILE A 302 -8.13 -11.92 3.48
CA ILE A 302 -8.16 -13.00 4.47
C ILE A 302 -8.68 -14.32 3.88
N LYS A 303 -9.56 -14.26 2.87
CA LYS A 303 -10.04 -15.43 2.12
C LYS A 303 -9.00 -16.01 1.16
N LEU A 304 -8.02 -15.21 0.73
CA LEU A 304 -6.93 -15.65 -0.14
C LEU A 304 -5.78 -16.31 0.65
N ALA A 305 -5.71 -16.06 1.96
CA ALA A 305 -4.71 -16.59 2.88
C ALA A 305 -5.18 -17.87 3.63
N THR A 306 -6.20 -18.55 3.09
CA THR A 306 -6.76 -19.84 3.55
C THR A 306 -6.83 -20.78 2.37
#